data_AF-A0A4Y9J846-F1
#
_entry.id   AF-A0A4Y9J846-F1
#
_cell.length_a   1.000
_cell.length_b   1.000
_cell.length_c   1.000
_cell.angle_alpha   90.00
_cell.angle_beta   90.00
_cell.angle_gamma   90.00
#
_symmetry.space_group_name_H-M   'P 1'
#
loop_
_entity.id
_entity.type
_entity.pdbx_description
1 polymer ?
#
loop_
_entity_poly.entity_id
_entity_poly.type
_entity_poly.pdbx_seq_one_letter_code
_entity_poly.pdbx_strand_id
1 'polypeptide(L)'
;MMPVIILGGLKGGIFTPTEAAVVAAVYALIVSMFVYREMTWGRLYEVFLAGGKTTAVVMFLCGAATVTAYMITLADLPNLLADSFAGVMGNPMLFMALMMVFLLVVGTAMDLTPTILIFGPVCVPLAIKAGIDPVSVSYTHL
;
A
#
# COMPACT_ATOMS: atom_id res chain seq x y z
N MET A 1 -17.76 -5.78 20.16
CA MET A 1 -16.60 -6.61 20.53
C MET A 1 -15.47 -6.57 19.49
N MET A 2 -15.77 -6.58 18.19
CA MET A 2 -14.75 -6.43 17.12
C MET A 2 -13.72 -5.28 17.29
N PRO A 3 -14.11 -4.04 17.63
CA PRO A 3 -13.15 -2.93 17.73
C PRO A 3 -12.12 -3.13 18.85
N VAL A 4 -12.52 -3.79 19.94
CA VAL A 4 -11.67 -4.04 21.11
C VAL A 4 -10.61 -5.09 20.79
N ILE A 5 -10.97 -6.13 20.02
CA ILE A 5 -10.03 -7.19 19.59
C ILE A 5 -8.97 -6.61 18.64
N ILE A 6 -9.39 -5.76 17.70
CA ILE A 6 -8.48 -5.15 16.71
C ILE A 6 -7.58 -4.10 17.37
N LEU A 7 -8.15 -3.14 18.12
CA LEU A 7 -7.37 -2.07 18.75
C LEU A 7 -6.50 -2.58 19.89
N GLY A 8 -6.96 -3.58 20.65
CA GLY A 8 -6.20 -4.21 21.72
C GLY A 8 -5.04 -5.05 21.18
N GLY A 9 -5.26 -5.82 20.10
CA GLY A 9 -4.20 -6.60 19.44
C GLY A 9 -3.12 -5.73 18.79
N LEU A 10 -3.51 -4.62 18.16
CA LEU A 10 -2.57 -3.66 17.56
C LEU A 10 -1.75 -2.92 18.62
N LYS A 11 -2.40 -2.38 19.66
CA LYS A 11 -1.69 -1.66 20.74
C LYS A 11 -0.84 -2.57 21.62
N GLY A 12 -1.20 -3.85 21.74
CA GLY A 12 -0.43 -4.85 22.48
C GLY A 12 0.78 -5.39 21.75
N GLY A 13 0.98 -5.07 20.46
CA GLY A 13 2.08 -5.59 19.64
C GLY A 13 2.01 -7.11 19.39
N ILE A 14 0.88 -7.74 19.68
CA ILE A 14 0.69 -9.19 19.54
C ILE A 14 0.37 -9.56 18.08
N PHE A 15 -0.29 -8.64 17.34
CA PHE A 15 -0.71 -8.87 15.96
C PHE A 15 -0.41 -7.66 15.07
N THR A 16 0.02 -7.95 13.84
CA THR A 16 0.14 -6.98 12.75
C THR A 16 -1.24 -6.63 12.15
N PRO A 17 -1.39 -5.52 11.41
CA PRO A 17 -2.68 -5.13 10.80
C PRO A 17 -3.28 -6.21 9.91
N THR A 18 -2.43 -6.97 9.21
CA THR A 18 -2.81 -8.08 8.34
C THR A 18 -3.35 -9.28 9.13
N GLU A 19 -2.68 -9.67 10.21
CA GLU A 19 -3.15 -10.75 11.10
C GLU A 19 -4.44 -10.36 11.83
N ALA A 20 -4.56 -9.11 12.28
CA ALA A 20 -5.76 -8.59 12.91
C ALA A 20 -6.98 -8.65 11.97
N ALA A 21 -6.79 -8.36 10.68
CA ALA A 21 -7.85 -8.49 9.68
C ALA A 21 -8.31 -9.94 9.50
N VAL A 22 -7.39 -10.91 9.49
CA VAL A 22 -7.72 -12.35 9.41
C VAL A 22 -8.52 -12.79 10.64
N VAL A 23 -8.08 -12.43 11.84
CA VAL A 23 -8.80 -12.77 13.08
C VAL A 23 -10.19 -12.15 13.09
N ALA A 24 -10.33 -10.90 12.66
CA ALA A 24 -11.62 -10.22 12.55
C ALA A 24 -12.55 -10.93 11.54
N ALA A 25 -12.03 -11.35 10.39
CA ALA A 25 -12.79 -12.07 9.37
C ALA A 25 -13.28 -13.45 9.88
N VAL A 26 -12.41 -14.22 10.54
CA VAL A 26 -12.77 -15.51 11.14
C VAL A 26 -13.82 -15.33 12.23
N TYR A 27 -13.64 -14.35 13.12
CA TYR A 27 -14.62 -14.04 14.16
C TYR A 27 -15.96 -13.63 13.57
N ALA A 28 -15.97 -12.74 12.56
CA ALA A 28 -17.19 -12.31 11.87
C ALA A 28 -17.91 -13.49 11.21
N LEU A 29 -17.16 -14.42 10.60
CA LEU A 29 -17.71 -15.63 9.96
C LEU A 29 -18.35 -16.55 11.00
N ILE A 30 -17.69 -16.81 12.13
CA ILE A 30 -18.22 -17.64 13.22
C ILE A 30 -19.49 -17.00 13.80
N VAL A 31 -19.48 -15.71 14.09
CA VAL A 31 -20.63 -14.99 14.65
C VAL A 31 -21.80 -14.98 13.66
N SER A 32 -21.55 -14.76 12.37
CA SER A 32 -22.59 -14.75 11.35
C SER A 32 -23.22 -16.13 11.14
N MET A 33 -22.43 -17.21 11.23
CA MET A 33 -22.91 -18.58 11.06
C MET A 33 -23.65 -19.11 12.30
N PHE A 34 -23.07 -18.93 13.49
CA PHE A 34 -23.55 -19.59 14.71
C PHE A 34 -24.44 -18.72 15.60
N VAL A 35 -24.25 -17.39 15.61
CA VAL A 35 -25.01 -16.49 16.49
C VAL A 35 -26.21 -15.91 15.77
N TYR A 36 -25.98 -15.26 14.62
CA TYR A 36 -27.08 -14.66 13.85
C TYR A 36 -27.88 -15.69 13.04
N ARG A 37 -27.26 -16.83 12.66
CA ARG A 37 -27.89 -17.85 11.79
C ARG A 37 -28.47 -17.31 10.47
N GLU A 38 -28.04 -16.12 10.05
CA GLU A 38 -28.48 -15.47 8.83
C GLU A 38 -27.71 -15.96 7.58
N MET A 39 -26.64 -16.73 7.80
CA MET A 39 -25.72 -17.13 6.75
C MET A 39 -26.04 -18.54 6.23
N THR A 40 -26.61 -18.62 5.03
CA THR A 40 -26.81 -19.87 4.28
C THR A 40 -25.57 -20.21 3.44
N TRP A 41 -25.41 -21.49 3.08
CA TRP A 41 -24.29 -21.97 2.23
C TRP A 41 -24.14 -21.20 0.92
N GLY A 42 -25.25 -20.79 0.30
CA GLY A 42 -25.23 -19.96 -0.92
C GLY A 42 -24.68 -18.55 -0.67
N ARG A 43 -25.06 -17.92 0.44
CA ARG A 43 -24.60 -16.56 0.79
C ARG A 43 -23.13 -16.55 1.20
N LEU A 44 -22.66 -17.63 1.81
CA LEU A 44 -21.23 -17.82 2.09
C LEU A 44 -20.42 -17.82 0.79
N TYR A 45 -20.87 -18.56 -0.23
CA TYR A 45 -20.23 -18.56 -1.54
C TYR A 45 -20.25 -17.18 -2.21
N GLU A 46 -21.36 -16.44 -2.13
CA GLU A 46 -21.44 -15.07 -2.66
C GLU A 46 -20.44 -14.12 -2.00
N VAL A 47 -20.26 -14.19 -0.68
CA VAL A 47 -19.29 -13.36 0.05
C VAL A 47 -17.86 -13.68 -0.35
N PHE A 48 -17.51 -14.98 -0.45
CA PHE A 48 -16.19 -15.39 -0.93
C PHE A 48 -15.96 -15.01 -2.39
N LEU A 49 -16.96 -15.14 -3.26
CA LEU A 49 -16.87 -14.73 -4.66
C LEU A 49 -16.69 -13.22 -4.80
N ALA A 50 -17.42 -12.41 -4.02
CA ALA A 50 -17.28 -10.96 -4.01
C ALA A 50 -15.88 -10.54 -3.54
N GLY A 51 -15.41 -11.11 -2.43
CA GLY A 51 -14.04 -10.89 -1.94
C GLY A 51 -12.99 -11.31 -2.97
N GLY A 52 -13.12 -12.51 -3.54
CA GLY A 52 -12.24 -13.04 -4.57
C GLY A 52 -12.20 -12.19 -5.84
N LYS A 53 -13.34 -11.63 -6.27
CA LYS A 53 -13.39 -10.70 -7.41
C LYS A 53 -12.60 -9.43 -7.12
N THR A 54 -12.77 -8.83 -5.94
CA THR A 54 -12.01 -7.62 -5.58
C THR A 54 -10.51 -7.89 -5.53
N THR A 55 -10.08 -9.01 -4.94
CA THR A 55 -8.66 -9.36 -4.88
C THR A 55 -8.09 -9.72 -6.25
N ALA A 56 -8.87 -10.35 -7.13
CA ALA A 56 -8.45 -10.66 -8.50
C ALA A 56 -8.16 -9.40 -9.31
N VAL A 57 -9.00 -8.37 -9.21
CA VAL A 57 -8.76 -7.08 -9.89
C VAL A 57 -7.48 -6.43 -9.38
N VAL A 58 -7.28 -6.38 -8.06
CA VAL A 58 -6.07 -5.80 -7.45
C VAL A 58 -4.82 -6.58 -7.86
N MET A 59 -4.85 -7.92 -7.82
CA MET A 59 -3.73 -8.77 -8.22
C MET A 59 -3.40 -8.66 -9.72
N PHE A 60 -4.42 -8.48 -10.57
CA PHE A 60 -4.20 -8.24 -12.00
C PHE A 60 -3.49 -6.90 -12.24
N LEU A 61 -3.94 -5.82 -11.58
CA LEU A 61 -3.27 -4.52 -11.63
C LEU A 61 -1.84 -4.58 -11.09
N CYS A 62 -1.62 -5.33 -10.00
CA CYS A 62 -0.33 -5.59 -9.38
C CYS A 62 0.65 -6.30 -10.34
N GLY A 63 0.16 -7.29 -11.10
CA GLY A 63 0.96 -7.97 -12.14
C GLY A 63 1.36 -7.03 -13.28
N ALA A 64 0.42 -6.23 -13.80
CA ALA A 64 0.70 -5.25 -14.85
C ALA A 64 1.67 -4.14 -14.37
N ALA A 65 1.51 -3.69 -13.12
CA ALA A 65 2.40 -2.75 -12.46
C ALA A 65 3.83 -3.28 -12.36
N THR A 66 4.01 -4.56 -12.02
CA THR A 66 5.34 -5.18 -11.89
C THR A 66 6.09 -5.22 -13.23
N VAL A 67 5.40 -5.54 -14.33
CA VAL A 67 6.00 -5.49 -15.68
C VAL A 67 6.38 -4.07 -16.06
N THR A 68 5.52 -3.10 -15.76
CA THR A 68 5.77 -1.68 -16.03
C THR A 68 6.96 -1.15 -15.22
N ALA A 69 7.02 -1.49 -13.93
CA ALA A 69 8.12 -1.17 -13.03
C ALA A 69 9.46 -1.69 -13.56
N TYR A 70 9.49 -2.93 -14.06
CA TYR A 70 10.67 -3.50 -14.68
C TYR A 70 11.10 -2.73 -15.94
N MET A 71 10.16 -2.37 -16.81
CA MET A 71 10.44 -1.58 -18.01
C MET A 71 10.96 -0.18 -17.68
N ILE A 72 10.43 0.46 -16.64
CA ILE A 72 10.91 1.75 -16.12
C ILE A 72 12.38 1.65 -15.68
N THR A 73 12.74 0.59 -14.97
CA THR A 73 14.12 0.37 -14.55
C THR A 73 15.06 0.11 -15.72
N LEU A 74 14.60 -0.61 -16.75
CA LEU A 74 15.37 -0.85 -17.98
C LEU A 74 15.58 0.42 -18.82
N ALA A 75 14.59 1.32 -18.82
CA ALA A 75 14.64 2.58 -19.55
C ALA A 75 15.47 3.68 -18.83
N ASP A 76 16.02 3.38 -17.65
CA ASP A 76 16.78 4.31 -16.81
C ASP A 76 16.04 5.63 -16.52
N LEU A 77 14.71 5.54 -16.47
CA LEU A 77 13.82 6.68 -16.24
C LEU A 77 14.13 7.45 -14.94
N PRO A 78 14.54 6.81 -13.82
CA PRO A 78 14.91 7.54 -12.61
C PRO A 78 16.04 8.55 -12.81
N ASN A 79 17.02 8.24 -13.68
CA ASN A 79 18.14 9.13 -13.95
C ASN A 79 17.71 10.33 -14.79
N LEU A 80 16.88 10.12 -15.81
CA LEU A 80 16.33 11.20 -16.64
C LEU A 80 15.48 12.19 -15.83
N LEU A 81 14.69 11.68 -14.88
CA LEU A 81 13.90 12.52 -13.99
C LEU A 81 14.80 13.27 -12.99
N ALA A 82 15.85 12.62 -12.45
CA ALA A 82 16.79 13.29 -11.55
C ALA A 82 17.45 14.50 -12.22
N ASP A 83 17.87 14.37 -13.49
CA ASP A 83 18.48 15.47 -14.23
C ASP A 83 17.47 16.62 -14.48
N SER A 84 16.21 16.29 -14.74
CA SER A 84 15.13 17.27 -14.93
C SER A 84 14.80 18.04 -13.65
N PHE A 85 14.93 17.39 -12.49
CA PHE A 85 14.67 17.97 -11.17
C PHE A 85 15.94 18.49 -10.45
N ALA A 86 17.10 18.49 -11.11
CA ALA A 86 18.37 18.90 -10.52
C ALA A 86 18.34 20.31 -9.89
N GLY A 87 17.53 21.23 -10.43
CA GLY A 87 17.33 22.57 -9.86
C GLY A 87 16.51 22.63 -8.56
N VAL A 88 15.68 21.62 -8.29
CA VAL A 88 14.81 21.53 -7.10
C VAL A 88 15.40 20.59 -6.04
N MET A 89 16.31 19.67 -6.43
CA MET A 89 17.04 18.79 -5.51
C MET A 89 17.97 19.52 -4.52
N GLY A 90 18.17 20.83 -4.68
CA GLY A 90 18.94 21.64 -3.72
C GLY A 90 18.25 21.84 -2.35
N ASN A 91 16.94 21.58 -2.23
CA ASN A 91 16.23 21.62 -0.95
C ASN A 91 15.44 20.32 -0.72
N PRO A 92 15.95 19.37 0.09
CA PRO A 92 15.33 18.07 0.28
C PRO A 92 13.92 18.15 0.88
N MET A 93 13.63 19.17 1.72
CA MET A 93 12.32 19.35 2.33
C MET A 93 11.25 19.76 1.31
N LEU A 94 11.61 20.64 0.36
CA LEU A 94 10.72 21.06 -0.73
C LEU A 94 10.45 19.90 -1.70
N PHE A 95 11.50 19.14 -2.02
CA PHE A 95 11.39 17.96 -2.89
C PHE A 95 10.50 16.87 -2.26
N MET A 96 10.67 16.61 -0.96
CA MET A 96 9.83 15.65 -0.22
C MET A 96 8.35 16.07 -0.18
N ALA A 97 8.07 17.35 0.08
CA ALA A 97 6.70 17.87 0.09
C ALA A 97 6.04 17.74 -1.29
N LEU A 98 6.77 18.06 -2.37
CA LEU A 98 6.30 17.89 -3.75
C LEU A 98 6.03 16.41 -4.08
N MET A 99 6.94 15.52 -3.72
CA MET A 99 6.77 14.07 -3.91
C MET A 99 5.57 13.54 -3.12
N MET A 100 5.37 13.96 -1.87
CA MET A 100 4.21 13.56 -1.08
C MET A 100 2.90 14.01 -1.69
N VAL A 101 2.79 15.28 -2.12
CA VAL A 101 1.58 15.79 -2.77
C VAL A 101 1.32 15.07 -4.09
N PHE A 102 2.37 14.84 -4.89
CA PHE A 102 2.26 14.08 -6.14
C PHE A 102 1.76 12.64 -5.89
N LEU A 103 2.39 11.92 -4.97
CA LEU A 103 1.99 10.55 -4.62
C LEU A 103 0.60 10.50 -3.98
N LEU A 104 0.19 11.53 -3.24
CA LEU A 104 -1.15 11.62 -2.68
C LEU A 104 -2.19 11.79 -3.79
N VAL A 105 -1.98 12.71 -4.74
CA VAL A 105 -2.89 12.90 -5.87
C VAL A 105 -3.01 11.61 -6.69
N VAL A 106 -1.89 10.97 -7.01
CA VAL A 106 -1.89 9.71 -7.77
C VAL A 106 -2.52 8.56 -6.97
N GLY A 107 -2.19 8.43 -5.69
CA GLY A 107 -2.72 7.40 -4.80
C GLY A 107 -4.20 7.56 -4.45
N THR A 108 -4.80 8.73 -4.69
CA THR A 108 -6.28 8.87 -4.61
C THR A 108 -6.99 8.30 -5.84
N ALA A 109 -6.31 8.24 -6.99
CA ALA A 109 -6.88 7.71 -8.24
C ALA A 109 -6.61 6.21 -8.44
N MET A 110 -5.50 5.70 -7.88
CA MET A 110 -5.07 4.30 -8.02
C MET A 110 -5.03 3.60 -6.65
N ASP A 111 -5.25 2.29 -6.63
CA ASP A 111 -5.13 1.49 -5.42
C ASP A 111 -3.69 1.55 -4.87
N LEU A 112 -3.52 1.45 -3.54
CA LEU A 112 -2.23 1.61 -2.87
C LEU A 112 -1.19 0.62 -3.41
N THR A 113 -1.62 -0.63 -3.65
CA THR A 113 -0.74 -1.73 -4.07
C THR A 113 -0.06 -1.46 -5.43
N PRO A 114 -0.80 -1.23 -6.54
CA PRO A 114 -0.18 -0.92 -7.83
C PRO A 114 0.57 0.42 -7.82
N THR A 115 0.13 1.40 -7.02
CA THR A 115 0.82 2.70 -6.91
C THR A 115 2.24 2.53 -6.38
N ILE A 116 2.42 1.81 -5.28
CA ILE A 116 3.74 1.57 -4.69
C ILE A 116 4.63 0.75 -5.65
N LEU A 117 4.06 -0.20 -6.40
CA LEU A 117 4.83 -1.01 -7.33
C LEU A 117 5.33 -0.24 -8.56
N ILE A 118 4.53 0.68 -9.10
CA ILE A 118 4.93 1.50 -10.26
C ILE A 118 5.88 2.62 -9.83
N PHE A 119 5.51 3.35 -8.78
CA PHE A 119 6.24 4.56 -8.38
C PHE A 119 7.40 4.27 -7.42
N GLY A 120 7.37 3.18 -6.66
CA GLY A 120 8.47 2.77 -5.78
C GLY A 120 9.84 2.78 -6.45
N PRO A 121 10.06 2.06 -7.58
CA PRO A 121 11.36 2.04 -8.25
C PRO A 121 11.75 3.39 -8.88
N VAL A 122 10.80 4.30 -9.11
CA VAL A 122 11.09 5.66 -9.59
C VAL A 122 11.47 6.58 -8.43
N CYS A 123 10.64 6.61 -7.39
CA CYS A 123 10.73 7.56 -6.29
C CYS A 123 11.89 7.25 -5.35
N VAL A 124 12.20 5.98 -5.08
CA VAL A 124 13.29 5.59 -4.17
C VAL A 124 14.66 6.10 -4.64
N PRO A 125 15.15 5.80 -5.85
CA PRO A 125 16.43 6.33 -6.33
C PRO A 125 16.42 7.85 -6.52
N LEU A 126 15.26 8.44 -6.87
CA LEU A 126 15.11 9.89 -7.00
C LEU A 126 15.28 10.60 -5.64
N ALA A 127 14.73 10.04 -4.57
CA ALA A 127 14.90 10.54 -3.20
C ALA A 127 16.36 10.44 -2.74
N ILE A 128 17.03 9.31 -2.99
CA ILE A 128 18.45 9.11 -2.67
C ILE A 128 19.32 10.17 -3.36
N LYS A 129 19.05 10.44 -4.65
CA LYS A 129 19.76 11.47 -5.41
C LYS A 129 19.48 12.90 -4.94
N ALA A 130 18.29 13.17 -4.40
CA ALA A 130 17.93 14.46 -3.82
C ALA A 130 18.56 14.72 -2.43
N GLY A 131 19.45 13.85 -1.96
CA GLY A 131 20.07 13.94 -0.64
C GLY A 131 19.13 13.50 0.50
N ILE A 132 18.00 12.86 0.16
CA ILE A 132 17.12 12.20 1.12
C ILE A 132 17.62 10.77 1.23
N ASP A 133 18.57 10.55 2.13
CA ASP A 133 19.05 9.21 2.46
C ASP A 133 17.84 8.34 2.89
N PRO A 134 17.73 7.05 2.51
CA PRO A 134 16.63 6.18 2.94
C PRO A 134 16.55 6.06 4.48
N VAL A 135 17.65 6.38 5.15
CA VAL A 135 17.80 6.44 6.60
C VAL A 135 17.18 7.73 7.17
N SER A 136 17.29 8.88 6.51
CA SER A 136 16.68 10.14 6.99
C SER A 136 15.15 10.10 7.04
N VAL A 137 14.51 9.27 6.20
CA VAL A 137 13.05 9.02 6.23
C VAL A 137 12.61 8.34 7.55
N SER A 138 13.49 7.61 8.23
CA SER A 138 13.21 6.95 9.51
C SER A 138 13.78 7.66 10.75
N TYR A 139 14.80 8.52 10.61
CA TYR A 139 15.54 9.05 11.76
C TYR A 139 15.44 10.57 11.99
N THR A 140 14.73 11.37 11.17
CA THR A 140 14.54 12.81 11.45
C THR A 140 13.35 13.07 12.38
N HIS A 141 13.37 12.41 13.55
CA HIS A 141 12.72 12.87 14.77
C HIS A 141 13.57 12.41 15.96
N LEU A 142 14.70 13.07 16.18
CA LEU A 142 15.24 13.47 17.48
C LEU A 142 16.21 14.64 17.25
#